data_AF-A0A517PWY9-F1
#
_entry.id   AF-A0A517PWY9-F1
#
_cell.length_a   1.000
_cell.length_b   1.000
_cell.length_c   1.000
_cell.angle_alpha   90.00
_cell.angle_beta   90.00
_cell.angle_gamma   90.00
#
_symmetry.space_group_name_H-M   'P 1'
#
loop_
_entity.id
_entity.type
_entity.pdbx_description
1 polymer ?
#
loop_
_entity_poly.entity_id
_entity_poly.type
_entity_poly.pdbx_seq_one_letter_code
_entity_poly.pdbx_strand_id
1 'polypeptide(L)'
;MISLEILQTAFVVMIVIANLSAFRLLALLKQADCWQPVKAFGFDIYNWGFHGSIAHFWKQRAQVDAAIRKKIYFHLVFGPLCFMMTVLMLLLSAFKAPTP
;
A
#
# COMPACT_ATOMS: atom_id res chain seq x y z
N MET A 1 7.95 14.14 -24.93
CA MET A 1 7.27 14.76 -23.76
C MET A 1 6.06 13.88 -23.44
N ILE A 2 5.91 13.36 -22.23
CA ILE A 2 4.69 12.62 -21.83
C ILE A 2 3.59 13.67 -21.60
N SER A 3 2.40 13.48 -22.16
CA SER A 3 1.26 14.39 -21.93
C SER A 3 0.84 14.35 -20.45
N LEU A 4 0.43 15.50 -19.92
CA LEU A 4 -0.13 15.62 -18.57
C LEU A 4 -1.32 14.67 -18.36
N GLU A 5 -2.10 14.39 -19.41
CA GLU A 5 -3.27 13.50 -19.37
C GLU A 5 -2.87 12.04 -19.15
N ILE A 6 -1.77 11.60 -19.78
CA ILE A 6 -1.21 10.25 -19.57
C ILE A 6 -0.72 10.12 -18.13
N LEU A 7 -0.12 11.20 -17.62
CA LEU A 7 0.41 11.27 -16.27
C LEU A 7 -0.69 11.19 -15.21
N GLN A 8 -1.77 11.94 -15.40
CA GLN A 8 -2.96 11.91 -14.55
C GLN A 8 -3.65 10.54 -14.59
N THR A 9 -3.78 9.95 -15.77
CA THR A 9 -4.36 8.61 -15.93
C THR A 9 -3.55 7.55 -15.19
N ALA A 10 -2.22 7.57 -15.35
CA ALA A 10 -1.32 6.67 -14.63
C ALA A 10 -1.45 6.86 -13.11
N PHE A 11 -1.54 8.10 -12.63
CA PHE A 11 -1.71 8.41 -11.21
C PHE A 11 -3.04 7.85 -10.65
N VAL A 12 -4.15 8.04 -11.36
CA VAL A 12 -5.46 7.51 -10.95
C VAL A 12 -5.46 5.99 -10.91
N VAL A 13 -4.94 5.33 -11.96
CA VAL A 13 -4.83 3.86 -11.99
C VAL A 13 -4.03 3.34 -10.81
N MET A 14 -2.96 4.04 -10.42
CA MET A 14 -2.12 3.65 -9.29
C MET A 14 -2.81 3.85 -7.94
N ILE A 15 -3.59 4.92 -7.76
CA ILE A 15 -4.44 5.10 -6.57
C ILE A 15 -5.43 3.94 -6.44
N VAL A 16 -6.05 3.53 -7.55
CA VAL A 16 -7.00 2.41 -7.57
C VAL A 16 -6.29 1.11 -7.17
N ILE A 17 -5.14 0.80 -7.76
CA ILE A 17 -4.36 -0.40 -7.43
C ILE A 17 -3.91 -0.39 -5.96
N ALA A 18 -3.43 0.75 -5.45
CA ALA A 18 -3.01 0.89 -4.06
C ALA A 18 -4.16 0.63 -3.08
N ASN A 19 -5.34 1.20 -3.35
CA ASN A 19 -6.53 0.97 -2.54
C ASN A 19 -6.98 -0.49 -2.57
N LEU A 20 -7.05 -1.11 -3.76
CA LEU A 20 -7.40 -2.53 -3.90
C LEU A 20 -6.41 -3.44 -3.15
N SER A 21 -5.10 -3.13 -3.23
CA SER A 21 -4.06 -3.84 -2.50
C SER A 21 -4.21 -3.69 -0.99
N ALA A 22 -4.55 -2.48 -0.51
CA ALA A 22 -4.80 -2.23 0.92
C ALA A 22 -6.02 -3.01 1.44
N PHE A 23 -7.13 -3.04 0.70
CA PHE A 23 -8.30 -3.86 1.04
C PHE A 23 -7.98 -5.35 1.05
N ARG A 24 -7.16 -5.83 0.10
CA ARG A 24 -6.76 -7.23 0.05
C ARG A 24 -5.86 -7.60 1.23
N LEU A 25 -4.92 -6.73 1.58
CA LEU A 25 -4.06 -6.87 2.75
C LEU A 25 -4.89 -6.90 4.05
N LEU A 26 -5.87 -6.01 4.17
CA LEU A 26 -6.81 -6.00 5.29
C LEU A 26 -7.57 -7.33 5.43
N ALA A 27 -8.08 -7.88 4.32
CA ALA A 27 -8.77 -9.17 4.34
C ALA A 27 -7.84 -10.32 4.76
N LEU A 28 -6.59 -10.32 4.30
CA LEU A 28 -5.60 -11.33 4.69
C LEU A 28 -5.20 -11.22 6.17
N LEU A 29 -5.07 -10.01 6.71
CA LEU A 29 -4.79 -9.77 8.12
C LEU A 29 -5.95 -10.27 9.01
N LYS A 30 -7.20 -10.07 8.58
CA LYS A 30 -8.38 -10.65 9.25
C LYS A 30 -8.38 -12.18 9.17
N GLN A 31 -8.04 -12.76 8.02
CA GLN A 31 -7.95 -14.21 7.86
C GLN A 31 -6.86 -14.83 8.75
N ALA A 32 -5.77 -14.10 8.99
CA ALA A 32 -4.67 -14.53 9.85
C ALA A 32 -4.91 -14.26 11.34
N ASP A 33 -6.12 -13.83 11.75
CA ASP A 33 -6.46 -13.37 13.10
C ASP A 33 -5.50 -12.29 13.66
N CYS A 34 -4.88 -11.54 12.74
CA CYS A 34 -3.92 -10.49 13.05
C CYS A 34 -4.58 -9.11 13.06
N TRP A 35 -5.88 -9.03 12.78
CA TRP A 35 -6.63 -7.78 12.76
C TRP A 35 -6.88 -7.29 14.18
N GLN A 36 -6.31 -6.14 14.52
CA GLN A 36 -6.55 -5.48 15.80
C GLN A 36 -7.63 -4.40 15.61
N PRO A 37 -8.77 -4.47 16.32
CA PRO A 37 -9.73 -3.37 16.31
C PRO A 37 -9.07 -2.13 16.93
N VAL A 38 -9.30 -0.97 16.32
CA VAL A 38 -8.81 0.32 16.81
C VAL A 38 -9.35 0.52 18.23
N LYS A 39 -8.50 0.50 19.25
CA LYS A 39 -8.88 1.02 20.58
C LYS A 39 -9.02 2.53 20.43
N ALA A 40 -10.25 3.00 20.58
CA ALA A 40 -10.67 4.37 20.36
C ALA A 40 -9.86 5.37 21.20
N PHE A 41 -9.06 6.18 20.53
CA PHE A 41 -8.83 7.58 20.88
C PHE A 41 -9.28 8.39 19.67
N GLY A 42 -10.15 9.38 19.89
CA GLY A 42 -10.96 10.07 18.88
C GLY A 42 -10.20 10.93 17.88
N PHE A 43 -9.25 10.35 17.15
CA PHE A 43 -8.61 10.91 15.96
C PHE A 43 -8.65 9.87 14.84
N ASP A 44 -9.28 10.24 13.72
CA ASP A 44 -9.16 9.70 12.36
C ASP A 44 -8.48 8.33 12.19
N ILE A 45 -9.22 7.31 12.63
CA ILE A 45 -9.81 6.24 11.81
C ILE A 45 -9.01 5.86 10.54
N TYR A 46 -8.64 4.58 10.45
CA TYR A 46 -7.96 3.84 9.37
C TYR A 46 -6.44 3.66 9.46
N ASN A 47 -5.62 4.70 9.67
CA ASN A 47 -4.17 4.51 9.63
C ASN A 47 -3.62 3.73 10.84
N TRP A 48 -4.09 4.01 12.05
CA TRP A 48 -3.50 3.42 13.26
C TRP A 48 -3.91 1.95 13.48
N GLY A 49 -5.15 1.58 13.13
CA GLY A 49 -5.60 0.18 13.16
C GLY A 49 -4.89 -0.70 12.14
N PHE A 50 -4.57 -0.15 10.97
CA PHE A 50 -3.83 -0.85 9.94
C PHE A 50 -2.37 -1.07 10.33
N HIS A 51 -1.69 -0.03 10.83
CA HIS A 51 -0.32 -0.15 11.34
C HIS A 51 -0.24 -1.10 12.55
N GLY A 52 -1.22 -1.03 13.46
CA GLY A 52 -1.34 -1.95 14.60
C GLY A 52 -1.53 -3.41 14.18
N SER A 53 -2.36 -3.67 13.16
CA SER A 53 -2.59 -5.01 12.62
C SER A 53 -1.34 -5.58 11.92
N ILE A 54 -0.58 -4.74 11.21
CA ILE A 54 0.71 -5.14 10.63
C ILE A 54 1.73 -5.45 11.72
N ALA A 55 1.84 -4.60 12.76
CA ALA A 55 2.74 -4.85 13.89
C ALA A 55 2.38 -6.14 14.65
N HIS A 56 1.07 -6.40 14.82
CA HIS A 56 0.57 -7.63 15.43
C HIS A 56 0.90 -8.86 14.56
N PHE A 57 0.68 -8.77 13.25
CA PHE A 57 1.12 -9.81 12.30
C PHE A 57 2.62 -10.09 12.42
N TRP A 58 3.48 -9.08 12.50
CA TRP A 58 4.93 -9.30 12.66
C TRP A 58 5.27 -10.07 13.94
N LYS A 59 4.53 -9.86 15.03
CA LYS A 59 4.71 -10.61 16.28
C LYS A 59 4.26 -12.07 16.15
N GLN A 60 3.20 -12.34 15.41
CA GLN A 60 2.59 -13.68 15.30
C GLN A 60 2.92 -14.42 13.99
N ARG A 61 3.75 -13.85 13.11
CA ARG A 61 4.03 -14.36 11.75
C ARG A 61 4.42 -15.85 11.66
N ALA A 62 5.01 -16.39 12.71
CA ALA A 62 5.41 -17.81 12.78
C ALA A 62 4.22 -18.75 12.93
N GLN A 63 3.12 -18.26 13.50
CA GLN A 63 1.86 -18.99 13.71
C GLN A 63 0.90 -18.84 12.52
N VAL A 64 1.14 -17.85 11.65
CA VAL A 64 0.35 -17.64 10.43
C VAL A 64 0.75 -18.67 9.37
N ASP A 65 -0.25 -19.24 8.69
CA ASP A 65 -0.05 -20.13 7.55
C ASP A 65 0.91 -19.53 6.51
N ALA A 66 1.81 -20.37 5.98
CA ALA A 66 2.87 -19.93 5.10
C ALA A 66 2.35 -19.32 3.78
N ALA A 67 1.24 -19.83 3.24
CA ALA A 67 0.64 -19.31 2.01
C ALA A 67 -0.03 -17.96 2.25
N ILE A 68 -0.69 -17.77 3.40
CA ILE A 68 -1.25 -16.48 3.81
C ILE A 68 -0.14 -15.45 4.05
N ARG A 69 0.91 -15.83 4.79
CA ARG A 69 2.07 -14.97 5.06
C ARG A 69 2.73 -14.46 3.78
N LYS A 70 2.91 -15.33 2.77
CA LYS A 70 3.46 -14.93 1.46
C LYS A 70 2.61 -13.88 0.76
N LYS A 71 1.27 -14.01 0.81
CA LYS A 71 0.33 -13.04 0.23
C LYS A 71 0.39 -11.70 0.97
N ILE A 72 0.46 -11.72 2.31
CA ILE A 72 0.60 -10.51 3.14
C ILE A 72 1.89 -9.77 2.78
N TYR A 73 3.03 -10.47 2.68
CA TYR A 73 4.30 -9.85 2.27
C TYR A 73 4.24 -9.25 0.87
N PHE A 74 3.62 -9.96 -0.08
CA PHE A 74 3.44 -9.42 -1.42
C PHE A 74 2.71 -8.08 -1.37
N HIS A 75 1.59 -7.97 -0.66
CA HIS A 75 0.84 -6.72 -0.61
C HIS A 75 1.50 -5.61 0.22
N LEU A 76 2.28 -5.96 1.26
CA LEU A 76 3.07 -5.00 2.05
C LEU A 76 4.22 -4.38 1.25
N VAL A 77 4.83 -5.14 0.35
CA VAL A 77 6.00 -4.69 -0.42
C VAL A 77 5.56 -4.10 -1.75
N PHE A 78 4.71 -4.79 -2.51
CA PHE A 78 4.37 -4.45 -3.89
C PHE A 78 3.61 -3.12 -4.00
N GLY A 79 2.61 -2.89 -3.15
CA GLY A 79 1.82 -1.64 -3.18
C GLY A 79 2.69 -0.39 -3.03
N PRO A 80 3.49 -0.28 -1.94
CA PRO A 80 4.41 0.83 -1.74
C PRO A 80 5.51 0.94 -2.81
N LEU A 81 6.06 -0.17 -3.30
CA LEU A 81 7.10 -0.15 -4.34
C LEU A 81 6.58 0.39 -5.67
N CYS A 82 5.40 -0.07 -6.10
CA CYS A 82 4.76 0.45 -7.30
C CYS A 82 4.48 1.95 -7.15
N PHE A 83 3.95 2.39 -6.01
CA PHE A 83 3.71 3.81 -5.75
C PHE A 83 4.99 4.65 -5.80
N MET A 84 6.06 4.21 -5.13
CA MET A 84 7.36 4.92 -5.13
C MET A 84 7.96 5.00 -6.53
N MET A 85 7.89 3.94 -7.33
CA MET A 85 8.38 3.93 -8.72
C MET A 85 7.60 4.90 -9.60
N THR A 86 6.28 4.99 -9.42
CA THR A 86 5.45 5.96 -10.17
C THR A 86 5.75 7.39 -9.75
N VAL A 87 5.85 7.68 -8.44
CA VAL A 87 6.25 9.01 -7.95
C VAL A 87 7.63 9.40 -8.49
N LEU A 88 8.59 8.46 -8.51
CA LEU A 88 9.90 8.69 -9.11
C LEU A 88 9.79 8.98 -10.62
N MET A 89 9.00 8.22 -11.38
CA MET A 89 8.78 8.47 -12.82
C MET A 89 8.09 9.82 -13.08
N LEU A 90 7.15 10.21 -12.22
CA LEU A 90 6.48 11.51 -12.25
C LEU A 90 7.49 12.65 -12.08
N LEU A 91 8.33 12.56 -11.03
CA LEU A 91 9.39 13.52 -10.76
C LEU A 91 10.39 13.59 -11.92
N LEU A 92 10.90 12.44 -12.38
CA LEU A 92 11.85 12.38 -13.50
C LEU A 92 11.27 12.93 -14.82
N SER A 93 9.96 12.79 -15.03
CA SER A 93 9.27 13.36 -16.19
C SER A 93 9.09 14.88 -16.07
N ALA A 94 8.88 15.39 -14.85
CA ALA A 94 8.78 16.82 -14.57
C ALA A 94 10.15 17.54 -14.64
N PHE A 95 11.25 16.85 -14.29
CA PHE A 95 12.61 17.40 -14.33
C PHE A 95 13.32 17.26 -15.70
N LYS A 96 12.72 16.56 -16.68
CA LYS A 96 13.07 16.76 -18.10
C LYS A 96 12.45 18.07 -18.59
N ALA A 97 12.89 19.19 -18.01
CA ALA A 97 12.66 20.51 -18.59
C ALA A 97 13.43 20.60 -19.93
N PRO A 98 12.85 21.24 -20.96
CA PRO A 98 13.50 21.38 -22.25
C PRO A 98 14.87 22.06 -22.07
N THR A 99 15.92 21.42 -22.59
CA THR A 99 17.19 22.11 -22.84
C THR A 99 16.92 23.32 -23.73
N PRO A 100 17.52 24.50 -23.43
CA PRO A 100 17.32 25.73 -24.20
C PRO A 100 17.72 25.58 -25.66
#